data_AF-A0A9P5U5K9-F1
#
_entry.id   AF-A0A9P5U5K9-F1
#
_cell.length_a   1.000
_cell.length_b   1.000
_cell.length_c   1.000
_cell.angle_alpha   90.00
_cell.angle_beta   90.00
_cell.angle_gamma   90.00
#
_symmetry.space_group_name_H-M   'P 1'
#
loop_
_entity.id
_entity.type
_entity.pdbx_description
1 polymer ?
#
loop_
_entity_poly.entity_id
_entity_poly.type
_entity_poly.pdbx_seq_one_letter_code
_entity_poly.pdbx_strand_id
1 'polypeptide(L)'
;MDLPSYSNSQVRSPTPVSQRLPLIFRRLHRFNQMDFEQAIWQLGYLCLAPRRVYRNVYFHKQTKNTWARDDPAILVLIAACLFISAMAWSLAYGFSAQQAIQLALLMVLRDYLVTGLVVATVLWFVSNRLLVAPPSHSTPADSVVEWAYAFDVHTNAFFPFFLTLYVAQLLILPVVLKENWVCLFLGNTLYLAGFAQYTYGVYLGFSALPFLIRSELLLSPLLPLFTAYIISLLGFNVAKHVLAVYFGS
;
A
#
# COMPACT_ATOMS: atom_id res chain seq x y z
N MET A 1 59.78 -17.79 25.28
CA MET A 1 58.54 -17.11 25.68
C MET A 1 57.94 -16.58 24.40
N ASP A 2 57.15 -17.44 23.75
CA ASP A 2 56.63 -17.19 22.40
C ASP A 2 55.30 -16.44 22.50
N LEU A 3 55.20 -15.30 21.80
CA LEU A 3 53.98 -14.52 21.70
C LEU A 3 52.99 -15.22 20.76
N PRO A 4 51.70 -15.31 21.11
CA PRO A 4 50.72 -15.90 20.21
C PRO A 4 50.42 -14.95 19.05
N SER A 5 50.56 -15.48 17.85
CA SER A 5 50.19 -14.85 16.57
C SER A 5 48.67 -14.87 16.42
N TYR A 6 48.06 -13.68 16.31
CA TYR A 6 46.64 -13.55 15.98
C TYR A 6 46.40 -13.96 14.52
N SER A 7 45.69 -15.07 14.34
CA SER A 7 45.28 -15.57 13.03
C SER A 7 44.08 -14.82 12.49
N ASN A 8 44.24 -14.33 11.26
CA ASN A 8 43.25 -13.91 10.26
C ASN A 8 41.78 -13.78 10.72
N SER A 9 41.33 -12.53 10.84
CA SER A 9 39.95 -12.15 10.63
C SER A 9 39.51 -12.57 9.22
N GLN A 10 38.70 -13.62 9.15
CA GLN A 10 37.95 -13.96 7.94
C GLN A 10 37.07 -12.76 7.56
N VAL A 11 37.49 -12.01 6.55
CA VAL A 11 36.64 -11.06 5.84
C VAL A 11 35.48 -11.85 5.26
N ARG A 12 34.32 -11.77 5.90
CA ARG A 12 33.06 -12.29 5.36
C ARG A 12 32.80 -11.54 4.06
N SER A 13 33.09 -12.19 2.95
CA SER A 13 32.70 -11.71 1.62
C SER A 13 31.20 -11.38 1.63
N PRO A 14 30.79 -10.17 1.21
CA PRO A 14 29.38 -9.81 1.19
C PRO A 14 28.66 -10.77 0.22
N THR A 15 27.75 -11.57 0.75
CA THR A 15 26.84 -12.36 -0.08
C THR A 15 26.12 -11.40 -1.03
N PRO A 16 26.11 -11.68 -2.34
CA PRO A 16 25.46 -10.81 -3.30
C PRO A 16 23.99 -10.66 -2.91
N VAL A 17 23.52 -9.42 -2.83
CA VAL A 17 22.12 -9.04 -2.62
C VAL A 17 21.33 -9.38 -3.90
N SER A 18 21.29 -10.67 -4.22
CA SER A 18 20.54 -11.21 -5.33
C SER A 18 19.08 -11.23 -4.91
N GLN A 19 18.35 -10.20 -5.32
CA GLN A 19 16.97 -10.28 -5.83
C GLN A 19 16.17 -11.45 -5.25
N ARG A 20 15.80 -11.36 -3.96
CA ARG A 20 14.76 -12.22 -3.41
C ARG A 20 13.45 -11.77 -4.03
N LEU A 21 13.07 -12.37 -5.16
CA LEU A 21 11.65 -12.53 -5.48
C LEU A 21 10.94 -12.92 -4.18
N PRO A 22 9.88 -12.20 -3.78
CA PRO A 22 9.49 -12.12 -2.38
C PRO A 22 9.01 -13.49 -1.91
N LEU A 23 9.69 -14.02 -0.89
CA LEU A 23 9.34 -15.27 -0.18
C LEU A 23 7.88 -15.28 0.34
N ILE A 24 7.24 -14.10 0.38
CA ILE A 24 5.83 -13.85 0.72
C ILE A 24 4.88 -14.65 -0.19
N PHE A 25 5.07 -14.66 -1.52
CA PHE A 25 4.18 -15.43 -2.40
C PHE A 25 4.34 -16.95 -2.20
N ARG A 26 5.53 -17.41 -1.79
CA ARG A 26 5.80 -18.81 -1.48
C ARG A 26 5.16 -19.26 -0.14
N ARG A 27 4.87 -18.31 0.77
CA ARG A 27 4.28 -18.59 2.09
C ARG A 27 2.77 -18.40 2.16
N LEU A 28 2.11 -17.87 1.12
CA LEU A 28 0.65 -17.68 1.06
C LEU A 28 -0.16 -18.96 1.37
N HIS A 29 0.41 -20.14 1.12
CA HIS A 29 -0.29 -21.41 1.32
C HIS A 29 -0.27 -21.93 2.78
N ARG A 30 0.48 -21.30 3.71
CA ARG A 30 0.56 -21.76 5.11
C ARG A 30 -0.41 -20.99 6.01
N PHE A 31 -1.70 -21.26 5.86
CA PHE A 31 -2.77 -20.60 6.64
C PHE A 31 -2.68 -20.84 8.15
N ASN A 32 -2.18 -22.00 8.58
CA ASN A 32 -2.14 -22.38 10.00
C ASN A 32 -1.06 -21.66 10.83
N GLN A 33 -0.19 -20.87 10.18
CA GLN A 33 0.87 -20.11 10.85
C GLN A 33 0.65 -18.60 10.73
N MET A 34 -0.55 -18.16 10.32
CA MET A 34 -0.86 -16.75 10.11
C MET A 34 -1.49 -16.12 11.35
N ASP A 35 -0.85 -15.07 11.87
CA ASP A 35 -1.35 -14.29 13.02
C ASP A 35 -2.44 -13.29 12.60
N PHE A 36 -3.66 -13.79 12.41
CA PHE A 36 -4.80 -12.97 11.96
C PHE A 36 -5.20 -11.88 12.98
N GLU A 37 -5.09 -12.14 14.27
CA GLU A 37 -5.44 -11.17 15.31
C GLU A 37 -4.56 -9.91 15.22
N GLN A 38 -3.24 -10.09 15.12
CA GLN A 38 -2.30 -8.98 14.95
C GLN A 38 -2.56 -8.24 13.64
N ALA A 39 -2.85 -8.97 12.55
CA ALA A 39 -3.14 -8.37 11.26
C ALA A 39 -4.42 -7.50 11.29
N ILE A 40 -5.49 -7.96 11.95
CA ILE A 40 -6.73 -7.19 12.13
C ILE A 40 -6.47 -5.91 12.93
N TRP A 41 -5.75 -6.00 14.05
CA TRP A 41 -5.38 -4.83 14.83
C TRP A 41 -4.55 -3.84 14.01
N GLN A 42 -3.61 -4.34 13.22
CA GLN A 42 -2.80 -3.50 12.34
C GLN A 42 -3.66 -2.77 11.29
N LEU A 43 -4.61 -3.46 10.66
CA LEU A 43 -5.56 -2.86 9.73
C LEU A 43 -6.42 -1.79 10.41
N GLY A 44 -6.93 -2.05 11.63
CA GLY A 44 -7.67 -1.06 12.40
C GLY A 44 -6.84 0.17 12.77
N TYR A 45 -5.59 -0.03 13.18
CA TYR A 45 -4.69 1.08 13.51
C TYR A 45 -4.26 1.88 12.27
N LEU A 46 -4.20 1.30 11.07
CA LEU A 46 -3.94 2.07 9.85
C LEU A 46 -5.02 3.15 9.60
N CYS A 47 -6.28 2.84 9.95
CA CYS A 47 -7.38 3.78 9.79
C CYS A 47 -7.43 4.84 10.90
N LEU A 48 -7.21 4.43 12.15
CA LEU A 48 -7.42 5.30 13.32
C LEU A 48 -6.15 6.02 13.79
N ALA A 49 -4.99 5.37 13.71
CA ALA A 49 -3.74 5.85 14.26
C ALA A 49 -2.53 5.29 13.48
N PRO A 50 -2.36 5.63 12.19
CA PRO A 50 -1.38 5.00 11.30
C PRO A 50 0.07 5.14 11.80
N ARG A 51 0.38 6.23 12.52
CA ARG A 51 1.70 6.44 13.16
C ARG A 51 2.06 5.31 14.13
N ARG A 52 1.08 4.68 14.80
CA ARG A 52 1.33 3.56 15.72
C ARG A 52 1.85 2.33 14.97
N VAL A 53 1.30 2.04 13.79
CA VAL A 53 1.71 0.91 12.96
C VAL A 53 3.16 1.06 12.52
N TYR A 54 3.53 2.26 12.09
CA TYR A 54 4.90 2.52 11.62
C TYR A 54 5.93 2.55 12.75
N ARG A 55 5.54 2.90 13.97
CA ARG A 55 6.41 2.71 15.15
C ARG A 55 6.71 1.23 15.40
N ASN A 56 5.75 0.33 15.18
CA ASN A 56 5.98 -1.11 15.34
C ASN A 56 6.95 -1.67 14.29
N VAL A 57 6.97 -1.11 13.07
CA VAL A 57 7.95 -1.47 12.03
C VAL A 57 9.37 -1.19 12.49
N TYR A 58 9.61 -0.07 13.18
CA TYR A 58 10.92 0.24 13.73
C TYR A 58 11.38 -0.80 14.76
N PHE A 59 10.50 -1.23 15.67
CA PHE A 59 10.80 -2.29 16.63
C PHE A 59 11.01 -3.66 15.96
N HIS A 60 10.28 -3.95 14.89
CA HIS A 60 10.47 -5.16 14.10
C HIS A 60 11.88 -5.21 13.48
N LYS A 61 12.36 -4.07 12.97
CA LYS A 61 13.72 -3.98 12.43
C LYS A 61 14.78 -4.29 13.49
N GLN A 62 14.61 -3.82 14.73
CA GLN A 62 15.56 -4.09 15.82
C GLN A 62 15.62 -5.58 16.21
N THR A 63 14.51 -6.31 16.06
CA THR A 63 14.40 -7.71 16.50
C THR A 63 14.71 -8.72 15.39
N LYS A 64 14.30 -8.46 14.15
CA LYS A 64 14.50 -9.38 13.00
C LYS A 64 15.48 -8.89 11.95
N ASN A 65 15.98 -7.67 12.07
CA ASN A 65 16.90 -7.03 11.12
C ASN A 65 16.39 -6.99 9.66
N THR A 66 15.06 -7.01 9.46
CA THR A 66 14.40 -6.84 8.16
C THR A 66 13.33 -5.75 8.26
N TRP A 67 13.10 -5.03 7.17
CA TRP A 67 12.02 -4.02 7.13
C TRP A 67 10.70 -4.61 6.64
N ALA A 68 10.76 -5.51 5.65
CA ALA A 68 9.59 -6.19 5.13
C ALA A 68 8.99 -7.16 6.16
N ARG A 69 7.67 -7.32 6.10
CA ARG A 69 6.92 -8.31 6.89
C ARG A 69 7.14 -9.70 6.33
N ASP A 70 7.17 -10.66 7.24
CA ASP A 70 7.31 -12.09 6.92
C ASP A 70 5.96 -12.81 6.73
N ASP A 71 4.87 -12.22 7.24
CA ASP A 71 3.57 -12.88 7.41
C ASP A 71 2.53 -12.41 6.38
N PRO A 72 1.92 -13.32 5.60
CA PRO A 72 1.00 -12.97 4.53
C PRO A 72 -0.44 -12.65 5.00
N ALA A 73 -0.72 -12.65 6.31
CA ALA A 73 -2.07 -12.53 6.87
C ALA A 73 -2.82 -11.26 6.39
N ILE A 74 -2.14 -10.12 6.32
CA ILE A 74 -2.74 -8.85 5.86
C ILE A 74 -3.16 -8.93 4.39
N LEU A 75 -2.38 -9.60 3.54
CA LEU A 75 -2.72 -9.78 2.12
C LEU A 75 -3.99 -10.61 1.96
N VAL A 76 -4.11 -11.69 2.75
CA VAL A 76 -5.29 -12.56 2.76
C VAL A 76 -6.52 -11.80 3.25
N LEU A 77 -6.39 -11.00 4.31
CA LEU A 77 -7.49 -10.18 4.84
C LEU A 77 -7.96 -9.14 3.82
N ILE A 78 -7.05 -8.43 3.15
CA ILE A 78 -7.42 -7.46 2.11
C ILE A 78 -8.10 -8.16 0.92
N ALA A 79 -7.59 -9.32 0.49
CA ALA A 79 -8.23 -10.09 -0.57
C ALA A 79 -9.65 -10.54 -0.18
N ALA A 80 -9.86 -10.97 1.07
CA ALA A 80 -11.18 -11.30 1.59
C ALA A 80 -12.12 -10.08 1.64
N CYS A 81 -11.62 -8.92 2.08
CA CYS A 81 -12.39 -7.67 2.08
C CYS A 81 -12.80 -7.24 0.66
N LEU A 82 -11.89 -7.33 -0.30
CA LEU A 82 -12.17 -7.05 -1.71
C LEU A 82 -13.19 -8.03 -2.29
N PHE A 83 -13.09 -9.32 -1.96
CA PHE A 83 -14.07 -10.32 -2.37
C PHE A 83 -15.48 -9.96 -1.86
N ILE A 84 -15.61 -9.64 -0.56
CA ILE A 84 -16.89 -9.23 0.03
C ILE A 84 -17.43 -7.95 -0.63
N SER A 85 -16.55 -6.95 -0.86
CA SER A 85 -16.95 -5.72 -1.54
C SER A 85 -17.40 -5.98 -2.97
N ALA A 86 -16.72 -6.85 -3.72
CA ALA A 86 -17.12 -7.23 -5.07
C ALA A 86 -18.50 -7.89 -5.10
N MET A 87 -18.83 -8.74 -4.11
CA MET A 87 -20.18 -9.28 -3.98
C MET A 87 -21.21 -8.17 -3.75
N ALA A 88 -20.91 -7.20 -2.89
CA ALA A 88 -21.80 -6.08 -2.62
C ALA A 88 -22.01 -5.18 -3.86
N TRP A 89 -20.95 -4.88 -4.62
CA TRP A 89 -21.06 -4.17 -5.91
C TRP A 89 -21.85 -4.96 -6.95
N SER A 90 -21.65 -6.28 -7.02
CA SER A 90 -22.40 -7.15 -7.92
C SER A 90 -23.91 -7.14 -7.63
N LEU A 91 -24.27 -7.14 -6.34
CA LEU A 91 -25.66 -7.03 -5.91
C LEU A 91 -26.25 -5.65 -6.28
N ALA A 92 -25.49 -4.57 -6.09
CA ALA A 92 -25.93 -3.22 -6.43
C ALA A 92 -26.19 -3.02 -7.94
N TYR A 93 -25.42 -3.69 -8.79
CA TYR A 93 -25.54 -3.61 -10.26
C TYR A 93 -26.35 -4.76 -10.89
N GLY A 94 -26.89 -5.69 -10.08
CA GLY A 94 -27.72 -6.79 -10.57
C GLY A 94 -26.95 -7.82 -11.41
N PHE A 95 -25.67 -8.05 -11.12
CA PHE A 95 -24.84 -9.00 -11.84
C PHE A 95 -25.17 -10.46 -11.49
N SER A 96 -24.95 -11.36 -12.46
CA SER A 96 -25.04 -12.81 -12.26
C SER A 96 -23.90 -13.33 -11.37
N ALA A 97 -24.06 -14.53 -10.80
CA ALA A 97 -23.04 -15.15 -9.95
C ALA A 97 -21.67 -15.28 -10.65
N GLN A 98 -21.66 -15.60 -11.94
CA GLN A 98 -20.43 -15.69 -12.73
C GLN A 98 -19.74 -14.33 -12.87
N GLN A 99 -20.51 -13.29 -13.20
CA GLN A 99 -19.99 -11.91 -13.29
C GLN A 99 -19.49 -11.42 -11.93
N ALA A 100 -20.15 -11.82 -10.83
CA ALA A 100 -19.71 -11.48 -9.48
C ALA A 100 -18.34 -12.10 -9.15
N ILE A 101 -18.13 -13.36 -9.49
CA ILE A 101 -16.83 -14.02 -9.32
C ILE A 101 -15.76 -13.36 -10.20
N GLN A 102 -16.09 -13.03 -11.45
CA GLN A 102 -15.18 -12.31 -12.34
C GLN A 102 -14.80 -10.94 -11.79
N LEU A 103 -15.77 -10.20 -11.24
CA LEU A 103 -15.55 -8.91 -10.61
C LEU A 103 -14.64 -9.04 -9.37
N ALA A 104 -14.86 -10.05 -8.53
CA ALA A 104 -14.02 -10.31 -7.37
C ALA A 104 -12.57 -10.63 -7.74
N LEU A 105 -12.37 -11.49 -8.75
CA LEU A 105 -11.04 -11.80 -9.27
C LEU A 105 -10.38 -10.56 -9.87
N LEU A 106 -11.13 -9.75 -10.61
CA LEU A 106 -10.64 -8.51 -11.20
C LEU A 106 -10.23 -7.50 -10.11
N MET A 107 -11.03 -7.29 -9.07
CA MET A 107 -10.67 -6.41 -7.94
C MET A 107 -9.41 -6.90 -7.20
N VAL A 108 -9.30 -8.19 -6.92
CA VAL A 108 -8.13 -8.74 -6.19
C VAL A 108 -6.88 -8.72 -7.07
N LEU A 109 -6.96 -9.22 -8.30
CA LEU A 109 -5.78 -9.37 -9.17
C LEU A 109 -5.38 -8.03 -9.78
N ARG A 110 -6.31 -7.32 -10.42
CA ARG A 110 -6.00 -6.08 -11.14
C ARG A 110 -5.85 -4.92 -10.16
N ASP A 111 -6.87 -4.65 -9.35
CA ASP A 111 -6.93 -3.39 -8.58
C ASP A 111 -6.01 -3.39 -7.37
N TYR A 112 -5.67 -4.56 -6.84
CA TYR A 112 -4.78 -4.69 -5.69
C TYR A 112 -3.41 -5.27 -6.04
N LEU A 113 -3.32 -6.46 -6.63
CA LEU A 113 -2.01 -7.08 -6.87
C LEU A 113 -1.22 -6.40 -7.99
N VAL A 114 -1.80 -6.21 -9.18
CA VAL A 114 -1.09 -5.62 -10.32
C VAL A 114 -0.72 -4.16 -10.03
N THR A 115 -1.67 -3.35 -9.55
CA THR A 115 -1.38 -1.97 -9.12
C THR A 115 -0.34 -1.96 -8.00
N GLY A 116 -0.41 -2.87 -7.05
CA GLY A 116 0.56 -2.98 -5.95
C GLY A 116 1.96 -3.31 -6.42
N LEU A 117 2.12 -4.23 -7.37
CA LEU A 117 3.41 -4.55 -7.98
C LEU A 117 4.01 -3.34 -8.71
N VAL A 118 3.18 -2.62 -9.48
CA VAL A 118 3.61 -1.42 -10.21
C VAL A 118 4.02 -0.33 -9.23
N VAL A 119 3.16 0.01 -8.26
CA VAL A 119 3.41 1.07 -7.29
C VAL A 119 4.60 0.73 -6.39
N ALA A 120 4.72 -0.51 -5.91
CA ALA A 120 5.87 -0.94 -5.13
C ALA A 120 7.18 -0.78 -5.91
N THR A 121 7.19 -1.14 -7.20
CA THR A 121 8.37 -1.01 -8.06
C THR A 121 8.74 0.45 -8.28
N VAL A 122 7.75 1.33 -8.52
CA VAL A 122 7.97 2.78 -8.66
C VAL A 122 8.50 3.37 -7.35
N LEU A 123 7.85 3.09 -6.22
CA LEU A 123 8.26 3.61 -4.91
C LEU A 123 9.65 3.12 -4.50
N TRP A 124 9.94 1.84 -4.72
CA TRP A 124 11.26 1.25 -4.49
C TRP A 124 12.34 1.93 -5.34
N PHE A 125 12.07 2.15 -6.63
CA PHE A 125 13.01 2.81 -7.53
C PHE A 125 13.24 4.27 -7.15
N VAL A 126 12.17 5.03 -6.93
CA VAL A 126 12.21 6.45 -6.56
C VAL A 126 12.92 6.65 -5.22
N SER A 127 12.58 5.85 -4.21
CA SER A 127 13.17 5.97 -2.88
C SER A 127 14.67 5.68 -2.87
N ASN A 128 15.11 4.58 -3.50
CA ASN A 128 16.54 4.25 -3.58
C ASN A 128 17.34 5.25 -4.41
N ARG A 129 16.72 5.88 -5.42
CA ARG A 129 17.42 6.81 -6.30
C ARG A 129 17.46 8.25 -5.77
N LEU A 130 16.41 8.70 -5.08
CA LEU A 130 16.24 10.11 -4.71
C LEU A 130 16.26 10.37 -3.21
N LEU A 131 15.87 9.39 -2.39
CA LEU A 131 15.57 9.60 -0.97
C LEU A 131 16.61 9.00 -0.02
N VAL A 132 17.46 8.06 -0.46
CA VAL A 132 18.50 7.48 0.41
C VAL A 132 19.54 8.54 0.77
N ALA A 133 19.84 8.66 2.06
CA ALA A 133 20.84 9.57 2.58
C ALA A 133 22.25 9.19 2.10
N PRO A 134 23.15 10.17 1.87
CA PRO A 134 24.56 9.89 1.66
C PRO A 134 25.15 9.05 2.81
N PRO A 135 26.15 8.18 2.54
CA PRO A 135 26.79 7.38 3.57
C PRO A 135 27.39 8.25 4.67
N SER A 136 27.13 7.89 5.93
CA SER A 136 27.66 8.57 7.10
C SER A 136 27.82 7.57 8.26
N HIS A 137 28.39 8.00 9.39
CA HIS A 137 28.51 7.13 10.56
C HIS A 137 27.16 6.60 11.08
N SER A 138 26.06 7.32 10.84
CA SER A 138 24.69 6.92 11.22
C SER A 138 23.92 6.22 10.09
N THR A 139 24.41 6.27 8.85
CA THR A 139 23.80 5.64 7.66
C THR A 139 24.85 4.79 6.94
N PRO A 140 24.90 3.47 7.22
CA PRO A 140 25.81 2.57 6.52
C PRO A 140 25.62 2.66 5.01
N ALA A 141 26.70 2.48 4.25
CA ALA A 141 26.67 2.52 2.78
C ALA A 141 25.72 1.48 2.16
N ASP A 142 25.38 0.41 2.89
CA ASP A 142 24.49 -0.66 2.46
C ASP A 142 23.00 -0.39 2.77
N SER A 143 22.64 0.83 3.18
CA SER A 143 21.25 1.19 3.51
C SER A 143 20.40 1.29 2.24
N VAL A 144 19.64 0.24 1.94
CA VAL A 144 18.73 0.16 0.80
C VAL A 144 17.30 -0.11 1.23
N VAL A 145 16.35 0.46 0.49
CA VAL A 145 14.93 0.13 0.65
C VAL A 145 14.68 -1.24 0.04
N GLU A 146 14.14 -2.16 0.84
CA GLU A 146 13.70 -3.49 0.41
C GLU A 146 12.43 -3.37 -0.48
N TRP A 147 12.40 -4.01 -1.64
CA TRP A 147 11.20 -4.00 -2.50
C TRP A 147 9.96 -4.56 -1.79
N ALA A 148 10.14 -5.61 -0.99
CA ALA A 148 9.04 -6.20 -0.21
C ALA A 148 8.47 -5.20 0.81
N TYR A 149 9.31 -4.32 1.36
CA TYR A 149 8.85 -3.23 2.21
C TYR A 149 8.03 -2.19 1.44
N ALA A 150 8.43 -1.83 0.21
CA ALA A 150 7.64 -0.93 -0.63
C ALA A 150 6.25 -1.50 -0.96
N PHE A 151 6.16 -2.81 -1.20
CA PHE A 151 4.89 -3.52 -1.38
C PHE A 151 4.06 -3.56 -0.09
N ASP A 152 4.69 -3.73 1.07
CA ASP A 152 4.03 -3.64 2.38
C ASP A 152 3.45 -2.26 2.67
N VAL A 153 4.14 -1.20 2.24
CA VAL A 153 3.65 0.18 2.35
C VAL A 153 2.44 0.39 1.43
N HIS A 154 2.48 -0.10 0.18
CA HIS A 154 1.30 -0.11 -0.70
C HIS A 154 0.13 -0.83 -0.03
N THR A 155 0.36 -2.05 0.50
CA THR A 155 -0.63 -2.85 1.21
C THR A 155 -1.28 -2.08 2.35
N ASN A 156 -0.46 -1.39 3.16
CA ASN A 156 -0.93 -0.58 4.28
C ASN A 156 -1.76 0.64 3.82
N ALA A 157 -1.30 1.35 2.79
CA ALA A 157 -1.98 2.53 2.26
C ALA A 157 -3.27 2.18 1.51
N PHE A 158 -3.32 0.99 0.89
CA PHE A 158 -4.47 0.51 0.13
C PHE A 158 -5.68 0.25 1.02
N PHE A 159 -5.51 -0.20 2.27
CA PHE A 159 -6.66 -0.54 3.11
C PHE A 159 -7.57 0.66 3.47
N PRO A 160 -7.05 1.81 3.94
CA PRO A 160 -7.88 3.01 4.10
C PRO A 160 -8.48 3.51 2.78
N PHE A 161 -7.72 3.46 1.68
CA PHE A 161 -8.20 3.80 0.34
C PHE A 161 -9.38 2.91 -0.09
N PHE A 162 -9.28 1.60 0.17
CA PHE A 162 -10.32 0.62 -0.07
C PHE A 162 -11.60 0.97 0.69
N LEU A 163 -11.50 1.27 1.99
CA LEU A 163 -12.66 1.66 2.78
C LEU A 163 -13.36 2.90 2.20
N THR A 164 -12.60 3.86 1.68
CA THR A 164 -13.16 5.08 1.09
C THR A 164 -13.80 4.83 -0.29
N LEU A 165 -13.10 4.22 -1.24
CA LEU A 165 -13.59 4.08 -2.62
C LEU A 165 -14.39 2.82 -2.93
N TYR A 166 -14.23 1.74 -2.17
CA TYR A 166 -14.93 0.49 -2.42
C TYR A 166 -16.11 0.30 -1.46
N VAL A 167 -16.00 0.77 -0.22
CA VAL A 167 -17.06 0.64 0.79
C VAL A 167 -17.89 1.91 0.90
N ALA A 168 -17.28 3.05 1.28
CA ALA A 168 -18.04 4.28 1.49
C ALA A 168 -18.71 4.77 0.19
N GLN A 169 -18.01 4.67 -0.96
CA GLN A 169 -18.61 4.98 -2.27
C GLN A 169 -19.86 4.16 -2.56
N LEU A 170 -19.84 2.86 -2.23
CA LEU A 170 -20.99 1.97 -2.45
C LEU A 170 -22.20 2.43 -1.63
N LEU A 171 -21.98 2.85 -0.38
CA LEU A 171 -23.04 3.35 0.50
C LEU A 171 -23.68 4.64 -0.03
N ILE A 172 -22.89 5.51 -0.68
CA ILE A 172 -23.37 6.78 -1.24
C ILE A 172 -23.67 6.70 -2.74
N LEU A 173 -23.65 5.51 -3.35
CA LEU A 173 -23.88 5.27 -4.77
C LEU A 173 -25.14 5.99 -5.32
N PRO A 174 -26.33 5.91 -4.69
CA PRO A 174 -27.53 6.59 -5.22
C PRO A 174 -27.42 8.13 -5.20
N VAL A 175 -26.52 8.68 -4.39
CA VAL A 175 -26.21 10.11 -4.37
C VAL A 175 -25.22 10.44 -5.48
N VAL A 176 -24.16 9.65 -5.65
CA VAL A 176 -23.08 9.90 -6.61
C VAL A 176 -23.55 9.87 -8.07
N LEU A 177 -24.55 9.05 -8.39
CA LEU A 177 -25.08 8.91 -9.75
C LEU A 177 -26.00 10.06 -10.20
N LYS A 178 -26.46 10.92 -9.29
CA LYS A 178 -27.35 12.04 -9.63
C LYS A 178 -26.59 13.19 -10.28
N GLU A 179 -27.27 13.90 -11.19
CA GLU A 179 -26.69 15.01 -11.97
C GLU A 179 -26.78 16.37 -11.26
N ASN A 180 -26.49 16.38 -9.96
CA ASN A 180 -26.49 17.59 -9.15
C ASN A 180 -25.07 18.03 -8.84
N TRP A 181 -24.83 19.34 -8.75
CA TRP A 181 -23.52 19.87 -8.37
C TRP A 181 -23.05 19.35 -7.00
N VAL A 182 -23.97 19.20 -6.03
CA VAL A 182 -23.66 18.63 -4.70
C VAL A 182 -23.18 17.18 -4.81
N CYS A 183 -23.79 16.38 -5.70
CA CYS A 183 -23.42 14.99 -5.94
C CYS A 183 -22.05 14.89 -6.61
N LEU A 184 -21.77 15.79 -7.56
CA LEU A 184 -20.46 15.95 -8.17
C LEU A 184 -19.40 16.33 -7.12
N PHE A 185 -19.69 17.32 -6.28
CA PHE A 185 -18.79 17.75 -5.21
C PHE A 185 -18.49 16.61 -4.24
N LEU A 186 -19.52 15.89 -3.77
CA LEU A 186 -19.37 14.74 -2.86
C LEU A 186 -18.56 13.61 -3.51
N GLY A 187 -18.88 13.23 -4.75
CA GLY A 187 -18.16 12.19 -5.49
C GLY A 187 -16.69 12.55 -5.69
N ASN A 188 -16.40 13.76 -6.19
CA ASN A 188 -15.03 14.20 -6.42
C ASN A 188 -14.24 14.35 -5.11
N THR A 189 -14.90 14.79 -4.03
CA THR A 189 -14.27 14.90 -2.70
C THR A 189 -13.95 13.52 -2.13
N LEU A 190 -14.79 12.51 -2.38
CA LEU A 190 -14.50 11.13 -1.99
C LEU A 190 -13.24 10.60 -2.70
N TYR A 191 -13.09 10.87 -4.00
CA TYR A 191 -11.90 10.51 -4.77
C TYR A 191 -10.65 11.24 -4.26
N LEU A 192 -10.74 12.56 -4.04
CA LEU A 192 -9.65 13.33 -3.46
C LEU A 192 -9.25 12.76 -2.10
N ALA A 193 -10.21 12.48 -1.21
CA ALA A 193 -9.95 11.92 0.11
C ALA A 193 -9.28 10.54 0.04
N GLY A 194 -9.76 9.64 -0.82
CA GLY A 194 -9.16 8.32 -1.02
C GLY A 194 -7.71 8.42 -1.48
N PHE A 195 -7.45 9.12 -2.58
CA PHE A 195 -6.08 9.27 -3.10
C PHE A 195 -5.16 10.05 -2.15
N ALA A 196 -5.69 11.02 -1.41
CA ALA A 196 -4.91 11.74 -0.40
C ALA A 196 -4.53 10.84 0.78
N GLN A 197 -5.47 10.05 1.29
CA GLN A 197 -5.21 9.05 2.33
C GLN A 197 -4.16 8.04 1.89
N TYR A 198 -4.27 7.54 0.66
CA TYR A 198 -3.30 6.61 0.08
C TYR A 198 -1.89 7.24 0.04
N THR A 199 -1.78 8.46 -0.52
CA THR A 199 -0.50 9.17 -0.65
C THR A 199 0.13 9.47 0.72
N TYR A 200 -0.68 9.89 1.69
CA TYR A 200 -0.23 10.12 3.06
C TYR A 200 0.19 8.81 3.76
N GLY A 201 -0.54 7.71 3.51
CA GLY A 201 -0.18 6.38 3.99
C GLY A 201 1.17 5.91 3.48
N VAL A 202 1.47 6.17 2.19
CA VAL A 202 2.78 5.91 1.58
C VAL A 202 3.87 6.75 2.24
N TYR A 203 3.66 8.07 2.36
CA TYR A 203 4.59 8.97 3.03
C TYR A 203 4.92 8.50 4.45
N LEU A 204 3.90 8.17 5.25
CA LEU A 204 4.10 7.70 6.61
C LEU A 204 4.94 6.42 6.67
N GLY A 205 4.74 5.50 5.73
CA GLY A 205 5.54 4.29 5.63
C GLY A 205 7.01 4.58 5.40
N PHE A 206 7.34 5.33 4.34
CA PHE A 206 8.73 5.64 4.04
C PHE A 206 9.38 6.54 5.10
N SER A 207 8.63 7.45 5.73
CA SER A 207 9.14 8.30 6.82
C SER A 207 9.58 7.52 8.07
N ALA A 208 9.19 6.25 8.19
CA ALA A 208 9.63 5.38 9.27
C ALA A 208 11.08 4.87 9.09
N LEU A 209 11.63 4.97 7.87
CA LEU A 209 12.99 4.54 7.55
C LEU A 209 13.97 5.67 7.90
N PRO A 210 14.87 5.48 8.88
CA PRO A 210 15.74 6.56 9.38
C PRO A 210 16.83 7.00 8.39
N PHE A 211 17.10 6.17 7.37
CA PHE A 211 18.10 6.45 6.33
C PHE A 211 17.51 7.16 5.10
N LEU A 212 16.21 7.44 5.08
CA LEU A 212 15.59 8.22 4.02
C LEU A 212 15.54 9.71 4.41
N ILE A 213 16.13 10.54 3.56
CA ILE A 213 16.05 12.00 3.61
C ILE A 213 14.97 12.50 2.66
N ARG A 214 14.37 13.64 3.00
CA ARG A 214 13.40 14.35 2.15
C ARG A 214 12.19 13.51 1.75
N SER A 215 11.71 12.67 2.66
CA SER A 215 10.52 11.81 2.43
C SER A 215 9.27 12.63 2.10
N GLU A 216 9.24 13.92 2.41
CA GLU A 216 8.15 14.84 2.05
C GLU A 216 7.92 14.92 0.53
N LEU A 217 8.92 14.60 -0.30
CA LEU A 217 8.77 14.53 -1.75
C LEU A 217 7.74 13.48 -2.20
N LEU A 218 7.46 12.47 -1.37
CA LEU A 218 6.42 11.47 -1.64
C LEU A 218 5.00 12.05 -1.51
N LEU A 219 4.84 13.23 -0.90
CA LEU A 219 3.57 13.97 -0.87
C LEU A 219 3.34 14.79 -2.14
N SER A 220 4.35 14.93 -3.01
CA SER A 220 4.24 15.73 -4.23
C SER A 220 3.07 15.38 -5.15
N PRO A 221 2.59 14.12 -5.26
CA PRO A 221 1.39 13.79 -6.04
C PRO A 221 0.10 14.46 -5.55
N LEU A 222 0.05 14.95 -4.30
CA LEU A 222 -1.12 15.65 -3.78
C LEU A 222 -1.39 16.98 -4.50
N LEU A 223 -0.34 17.65 -4.99
CA LEU A 223 -0.49 18.94 -5.68
C LEU A 223 -1.24 18.82 -7.02
N PRO A 224 -0.82 17.96 -7.98
CA PRO A 224 -1.59 17.75 -9.19
C PRO A 224 -2.94 17.10 -8.90
N LEU A 225 -3.07 16.24 -7.89
CA LEU A 225 -4.35 15.66 -7.47
C LEU A 225 -5.35 16.73 -7.02
N PHE A 226 -4.92 17.65 -6.16
CA PHE A 226 -5.75 18.75 -5.69
C PHE A 226 -6.12 19.70 -6.83
N THR A 227 -5.17 19.99 -7.73
CA THR A 227 -5.42 20.80 -8.92
C THR A 227 -6.47 20.15 -9.82
N ALA A 228 -6.33 18.85 -10.10
CA ALA A 228 -7.29 18.08 -10.87
C ALA A 228 -8.67 18.04 -10.20
N TYR A 229 -8.73 17.95 -8.87
CA TYR A 229 -9.98 18.06 -8.12
C TYR A 229 -10.66 19.41 -8.37
N ILE A 230 -9.96 20.54 -8.22
CA ILE A 230 -10.54 21.87 -8.48
C ILE A 230 -11.06 21.99 -9.92
N ILE A 231 -10.30 21.51 -10.91
CA ILE A 231 -10.72 21.51 -12.31
C ILE A 231 -11.97 20.62 -12.51
N SER A 232 -12.02 19.47 -11.84
CA SER A 232 -13.17 18.55 -11.95
C SER A 232 -14.48 19.16 -11.45
N LEU A 233 -14.42 20.13 -10.52
CA LEU A 233 -15.60 20.83 -10.01
C LEU A 233 -16.31 21.70 -11.06
N LEU A 234 -15.71 21.92 -12.23
CA LEU A 234 -16.31 22.65 -13.36
C LEU A 234 -17.35 21.82 -14.15
N GLY A 235 -17.63 20.58 -13.73
CA GLY A 235 -18.68 19.75 -14.34
C GLY A 235 -18.27 18.29 -14.60
N PHE A 236 -17.05 17.88 -14.26
CA PHE A 236 -16.59 16.51 -14.43
C PHE A 236 -16.79 15.69 -13.15
N ASN A 237 -17.82 14.84 -13.14
CA ASN A 237 -18.04 13.90 -12.05
C ASN A 237 -17.14 12.67 -12.22
N VAL A 238 -16.02 12.66 -11.48
CA VAL A 238 -14.99 11.61 -11.53
C VAL A 238 -15.60 10.25 -11.16
N ALA A 239 -16.41 10.22 -10.12
CA ALA A 239 -16.99 8.97 -9.62
C ALA A 239 -17.94 8.34 -10.64
N LYS A 240 -18.82 9.13 -11.27
CA LYS A 240 -19.70 8.66 -12.36
C LYS A 240 -18.89 8.15 -13.55
N HIS A 241 -17.85 8.87 -13.95
CA HIS A 241 -16.99 8.47 -15.08
C HIS A 241 -16.24 7.16 -14.79
N VAL A 242 -15.64 7.03 -13.60
CA VAL A 242 -14.93 5.80 -13.20
C VAL A 242 -15.90 4.62 -13.12
N LEU A 243 -17.09 4.80 -12.54
CA LEU A 243 -18.10 3.75 -12.47
C LEU A 243 -18.56 3.29 -13.86
N ALA A 244 -18.77 4.24 -14.79
CA ALA A 244 -19.13 3.94 -16.17
C ALA A 244 -18.04 3.11 -16.87
N VAL A 245 -16.77 3.50 -16.73
CA VAL A 245 -15.63 2.76 -17.31
C VAL A 245 -15.47 1.38 -16.66
N TYR A 246 -15.68 1.29 -15.35
CA TYR A 246 -15.44 0.07 -14.58
C TYR A 246 -16.53 -0.98 -14.79
N PHE A 247 -17.79 -0.57 -14.79
CA PHE A 247 -18.96 -1.45 -14.86
C PHE A 247 -19.64 -1.47 -16.24
N GLY A 248 -19.23 -0.62 -17.18
CA GLY A 248 -19.78 -0.56 -18.54
C GLY A 248 -21.20 0.01 -18.62
N SER A 249 -21.59 0.88 -17.67
CA SER A 249 -22.90 1.53 -17.60
C SER A 249 -22.93 2.91 -18.24
#